data_AF-A0A6J4T4I7-F1
#
_entry.id   AF-A0A6J4T4I7-F1
#
_cell.length_a   1.000
_cell.length_b   1.000
_cell.length_c   1.000
_cell.angle_alpha   90.00
_cell.angle_beta   90.00
_cell.angle_gamma   90.00
#
_symmetry.space_group_name_H-M   'P 1'
#
loop_
_entity.id
_entity.type
_entity.pdbx_description
1 polymer ?
#
loop_
_entity_poly.entity_id
_entity_poly.type
_entity_poly.pdbx_seq_one_letter_code
_entity_poly.pdbx_strand_id
1 'polypeptide(L)'
;MKARGLPFAGCLAALAIVCGLVAPTAATAAKAPLSKPYSLKMTPAAVPSGSQATISATYKNLTSQQQLGSANLMAPTGFTVTSAQITGFSFAPAPSGAGATVQSNVVKLRGLSIPPGGSVTVSMTVTTPCTASGGEWTSIVKQANDFNGQPGNDLTLDPSQSSTTTTTTGGCRLSFTTQPKDVQVGSTITGIAGNPAGPPVAVTVLDGAGVATTAAIDVTVGLGTAPSGAMLVGTKTVTSFNGVASFGTLSVTKPGTYALVATSPHATSATSDSFKAHDVLVPCLNNEFCTATAATSGTVSKTPYTNTFKVDAPPNPDGVVNDSGMLAVSYNSGPSPSCSTYAPVSPDHEVILGPNRLKTVTSTIAKPLLDARRRSASSLRTCLVAPYQFSVGLASANGGKAQPIPDVDGDGLEDYVGILPQCQGSNVAMADPPCQVSAGTDAQGNGIVVYLLRADPRDPAARH
;
A
#
# COMPACT_ATOMS: atom_id res chain seq x y z
N MET A 1 -78.16 -15.53 28.05
CA MET A 1 -79.57 -15.22 28.41
C MET A 1 -79.65 -13.72 28.71
N LYS A 2 -80.13 -12.93 27.75
CA LYS A 2 -81.41 -12.17 27.82
C LYS A 2 -81.49 -11.14 28.98
N ALA A 3 -80.99 -9.94 28.69
CA ALA A 3 -81.65 -8.62 28.64
C ALA A 3 -82.81 -8.24 29.60
N ARG A 4 -82.78 -6.93 29.97
CA ARG A 4 -83.84 -5.98 30.41
C ARG A 4 -84.19 -6.01 31.91
N GLY A 5 -84.37 -4.88 32.61
CA GLY A 5 -84.44 -3.48 32.19
C GLY A 5 -84.51 -2.49 33.37
N LEU A 6 -84.30 -1.21 33.04
CA LEU A 6 -84.68 0.00 33.82
C LEU A 6 -86.23 0.13 33.89
N PRO A 7 -86.86 1.01 34.73
CA PRO A 7 -86.55 2.46 34.86
C PRO A 7 -86.94 3.14 36.21
N PHE A 8 -87.01 4.48 36.16
CA PHE A 8 -87.48 5.53 37.12
C PHE A 8 -86.35 6.31 37.82
N ALA A 9 -85.94 7.49 37.33
CA ALA A 9 -86.60 8.81 37.28
C ALA A 9 -86.54 9.57 38.62
N GLY A 10 -85.79 10.68 38.65
CA GLY A 10 -85.69 11.60 39.77
C GLY A 10 -84.89 12.84 39.40
N CYS A 11 -85.43 14.00 39.71
CA CYS A 11 -85.24 15.31 39.07
C CYS A 11 -84.01 16.12 39.55
N LEU A 12 -83.72 17.17 38.79
CA LEU A 12 -82.73 18.25 38.95
C LEU A 12 -82.56 18.83 40.37
N ALA A 13 -81.32 19.19 40.71
CA ALA A 13 -80.98 20.54 41.22
C ALA A 13 -79.49 20.84 41.03
N ALA A 14 -79.19 21.98 40.39
CA ALA A 14 -77.85 22.46 40.08
C ALA A 14 -77.20 23.17 41.29
N LEU A 15 -75.91 22.89 41.52
CA LEU A 15 -75.05 23.70 42.38
C LEU A 15 -73.71 23.91 41.66
N ALA A 16 -73.46 25.13 41.20
CA ALA A 16 -72.23 25.51 40.53
C ALA A 16 -71.10 25.68 41.56
N ILE A 17 -70.10 24.78 41.52
CA ILE A 17 -68.83 24.94 42.23
C ILE A 17 -67.77 25.33 41.21
N VAL A 18 -67.25 26.54 41.32
CA VAL A 18 -66.09 27.03 40.57
C VAL A 18 -64.86 26.27 41.06
N CYS A 19 -64.42 25.27 40.29
CA CYS A 19 -63.19 24.52 40.53
C CYS A 19 -62.03 25.31 39.91
N GLY A 20 -61.24 26.01 40.74
CA GLY A 20 -59.99 26.62 40.32
C GLY A 20 -58.97 25.53 39.95
N LEU A 21 -58.68 25.39 38.66
CA LEU A 21 -57.56 24.57 38.20
C LEU A 21 -56.24 25.21 38.66
N VAL A 22 -55.68 24.70 39.74
CA VAL A 22 -54.26 24.89 40.05
C VAL A 22 -53.50 23.85 39.23
N ALA A 23 -52.86 24.29 38.15
CA ALA A 23 -51.90 23.45 37.43
C ALA A 23 -50.74 23.10 38.37
N PRO A 24 -50.34 21.83 38.52
CA PRO A 24 -49.14 21.51 39.26
C PRO A 24 -47.94 22.04 38.47
N THR A 25 -47.31 23.11 38.95
CA THR A 25 -45.97 23.48 38.53
C THR A 25 -45.05 22.32 38.89
N ALA A 26 -44.58 21.57 37.91
CA ALA A 26 -43.48 20.63 38.10
C ALA A 26 -42.26 21.47 38.54
N ALA A 27 -42.02 21.53 39.84
CA ALA A 27 -40.77 22.05 40.37
C ALA A 27 -39.66 21.14 39.82
N THR A 28 -38.85 21.66 38.90
CA THR A 28 -37.61 21.01 38.51
C THR A 28 -36.79 20.85 39.78
N ALA A 29 -36.59 19.61 40.25
CA ALA A 29 -35.73 19.35 41.39
C ALA A 29 -34.35 19.98 41.11
N ALA A 30 -33.98 20.99 41.90
CA ALA A 30 -32.66 21.60 41.79
C ALA A 30 -31.62 20.52 42.05
N LYS A 31 -30.66 20.36 41.13
CA LYS A 31 -29.54 19.43 41.29
C LYS A 31 -28.82 19.75 42.60
N ALA A 32 -28.62 18.74 43.45
CA ALA A 32 -27.91 18.92 44.71
C ALA A 32 -26.52 19.56 44.45
N PRO A 33 -26.08 20.52 45.28
CA PRO A 33 -24.80 21.19 45.08
C PRO A 33 -23.65 20.18 45.13
N LEU A 34 -22.69 20.31 44.20
CA LEU A 34 -21.53 19.45 44.13
C LEU A 34 -20.66 19.63 45.39
N SER A 35 -20.27 18.54 46.03
CA SER A 35 -19.35 18.56 47.16
C SER A 35 -17.90 18.73 46.67
N LYS A 36 -17.21 19.76 47.17
CA LYS A 36 -15.82 20.11 46.82
C LYS A 36 -15.57 20.10 45.29
N PRO A 37 -16.22 20.97 44.51
CA PRO A 37 -16.13 20.92 43.05
C PRO A 37 -14.74 21.31 42.52
N TYR A 38 -14.35 20.70 41.41
CA TYR A 38 -13.23 21.12 40.57
C TYR A 38 -13.60 21.02 39.09
N SER A 39 -12.87 21.69 38.20
CA SER A 39 -12.98 21.45 36.76
C SER A 39 -11.68 20.95 36.15
N LEU A 40 -11.81 20.19 35.07
CA LEU A 40 -10.71 19.69 34.26
C LEU A 40 -10.96 20.03 32.79
N LYS A 41 -10.02 20.75 32.17
CA LYS A 41 -10.07 21.08 30.74
C LYS A 41 -8.86 20.50 30.01
N MET A 42 -9.14 19.62 29.06
CA MET A 42 -8.18 19.07 28.12
C MET A 42 -8.08 19.98 26.88
N THR A 43 -6.86 20.25 26.40
CA THR A 43 -6.63 21.11 25.23
C THR A 43 -5.39 20.64 24.46
N PRO A 44 -5.41 20.55 23.12
CA PRO A 44 -6.58 20.75 22.24
C PRO A 44 -7.63 19.63 22.39
N ALA A 45 -8.86 19.89 21.95
CA ALA A 45 -9.95 18.90 21.96
C ALA A 45 -9.79 17.81 20.88
N ALA A 46 -8.89 18.04 19.91
CA ALA A 46 -8.59 17.14 18.81
C ALA A 46 -7.09 17.14 18.51
N VAL A 47 -6.54 15.97 18.22
CA VAL A 47 -5.14 15.76 17.82
C VAL A 47 -5.06 14.74 16.67
N PRO A 48 -4.06 14.78 15.77
CA PRO A 48 -3.97 13.79 14.69
C PRO A 48 -3.75 12.36 15.22
N SER A 49 -4.38 11.35 14.62
CA SER A 49 -4.15 9.93 14.95
C SER A 49 -2.73 9.49 14.61
N GLY A 50 -2.11 8.59 15.39
CA GLY A 50 -0.76 8.05 15.12
C GLY A 50 0.38 9.05 15.29
N SER A 51 0.10 10.24 15.82
CA SER A 51 1.07 11.30 16.05
C SER A 51 1.50 11.36 17.51
N GLN A 52 2.66 11.99 17.76
CA GLN A 52 3.01 12.50 19.07
C GLN A 52 2.46 13.92 19.19
N ALA A 53 1.56 14.14 20.14
CA ALA A 53 0.88 15.42 20.34
C ALA A 53 1.12 15.96 21.76
N THR A 54 1.08 17.29 21.90
CA THR A 54 1.05 17.93 23.21
C THR A 54 -0.39 18.18 23.63
N ILE A 55 -0.79 17.61 24.76
CA ILE A 55 -2.11 17.80 25.38
C ILE A 55 -1.90 18.44 26.75
N SER A 56 -2.60 19.54 27.01
CA SER A 56 -2.62 20.21 28.30
C SER A 56 -3.86 19.83 29.09
N ALA A 57 -3.68 19.52 30.38
CA ALA A 57 -4.74 19.36 31.36
C ALA A 57 -4.72 20.55 32.32
N THR A 58 -5.81 21.32 32.36
CA THR A 58 -5.96 22.44 33.31
C THR A 58 -6.96 22.09 34.39
N TYR A 59 -6.47 22.01 35.63
CA TYR A 59 -7.30 21.81 36.82
C TYR A 59 -7.61 23.15 37.46
N LYS A 60 -8.88 23.41 37.78
CA LYS A 60 -9.29 24.58 38.58
C LYS A 60 -10.03 24.14 39.82
N ASN A 61 -9.60 24.66 40.97
CA ASN A 61 -10.26 24.45 42.25
C ASN A 61 -11.50 25.36 42.32
N LEU A 62 -12.69 24.77 42.30
CA LEU A 62 -13.97 25.48 42.38
C LEU A 62 -14.58 25.45 43.78
N THR A 63 -13.86 24.88 44.76
CA THR A 63 -14.30 24.90 46.15
C THR A 63 -14.20 26.31 46.74
N SER A 64 -14.86 26.53 47.87
CA SER A 64 -14.83 27.79 48.61
C SER A 64 -13.87 27.79 49.81
N GLN A 65 -13.41 26.62 50.27
CA GLN A 65 -12.63 26.48 51.51
C GLN A 65 -11.48 25.48 51.44
N GLN A 66 -11.56 24.47 50.57
CA GLN A 66 -10.58 23.40 50.52
C GLN A 66 -9.54 23.68 49.44
N GLN A 67 -8.31 23.20 49.63
CA GLN A 67 -7.34 23.18 48.54
C GLN A 67 -7.58 21.98 47.62
N LEU A 68 -7.06 22.04 46.39
CA LEU A 68 -6.82 20.88 45.53
C LEU A 68 -5.33 20.54 45.63
N GLY A 69 -5.00 19.45 46.33
CA GLY A 69 -3.61 19.12 46.68
C GLY A 69 -2.94 18.13 45.72
N SER A 70 -3.70 17.21 45.13
CA SER A 70 -3.14 16.21 44.20
C SER A 70 -4.19 15.66 43.24
N ALA A 71 -3.71 15.06 42.15
CA ALA A 71 -4.55 14.37 41.18
C ALA A 71 -3.82 13.18 40.56
N ASN A 72 -4.58 12.18 40.15
CA ASN A 72 -4.15 11.18 39.19
C ASN A 72 -5.01 11.35 37.95
N LEU A 73 -4.39 11.65 36.80
CA LEU A 73 -5.05 11.74 35.50
C LEU A 73 -4.76 10.45 34.73
N MET A 74 -5.82 9.75 34.33
CA MET A 74 -5.74 8.49 33.61
C MET A 74 -6.00 8.78 32.13
N ALA A 75 -5.07 8.34 31.28
CA ALA A 75 -5.21 8.49 29.83
C ALA A 75 -6.27 7.52 29.28
N PRO A 76 -7.01 7.91 28.23
CA PRO A 76 -7.93 7.00 27.56
C PRO A 76 -7.21 5.80 26.92
N THR A 77 -7.95 4.73 26.66
CA THR A 77 -7.43 3.56 25.92
C THR A 77 -6.82 3.98 24.58
N GLY A 78 -5.64 3.44 24.28
CA GLY A 78 -4.89 3.74 23.03
C GLY A 78 -4.00 4.99 23.10
N PHE A 79 -4.23 5.90 24.04
CA PHE A 79 -3.33 7.04 24.27
C PHE A 79 -2.21 6.60 25.22
N THR A 80 -0.96 6.93 24.88
CA THR A 80 0.21 6.65 25.73
C THR A 80 0.88 7.95 26.11
N VAL A 81 0.86 8.29 27.40
CA VAL A 81 1.56 9.46 27.94
C VAL A 81 3.03 9.12 28.14
N THR A 82 3.92 9.88 27.51
CA THR A 82 5.37 9.67 27.58
C THR A 82 6.04 10.58 28.60
N SER A 83 5.54 11.81 28.73
CA SER A 83 6.03 12.78 29.70
C SER A 83 4.92 13.73 30.13
N ALA A 84 5.08 14.33 31.32
CA ALA A 84 4.18 15.34 31.85
C ALA A 84 4.99 16.35 32.66
N GLN A 85 4.61 17.62 32.59
CA GLN A 85 5.28 18.71 33.27
C GLN A 85 4.27 19.79 33.65
N ILE A 86 4.40 20.36 34.84
CA ILE A 86 3.61 21.52 35.26
C ILE A 86 4.14 22.73 34.50
N THR A 87 3.26 23.42 33.78
CA THR A 87 3.64 24.57 32.94
C THR A 87 3.16 25.91 33.47
N GLY A 88 2.25 25.92 34.45
CA GLY A 88 1.82 27.18 35.07
C GLY A 88 0.85 27.01 36.22
N PHE A 89 0.87 28.00 37.10
CA PHE A 89 -0.12 28.25 38.15
C PHE A 89 -0.74 29.62 37.93
N SER A 90 -2.03 29.78 38.25
CA SER A 90 -2.70 31.09 38.20
C SER A 90 -2.60 31.91 39.49
N PHE A 91 -1.82 31.43 40.46
CA PHE A 91 -1.63 32.05 41.77
C PHE A 91 -0.15 32.06 42.16
N ALA A 92 0.21 32.95 43.09
CA ALA A 92 1.57 33.09 43.60
C ALA A 92 1.58 33.10 45.14
N PRO A 93 2.66 32.58 45.77
CA PRO A 93 3.79 31.90 45.13
C PRO A 93 3.39 30.51 44.61
N ALA A 94 4.07 30.06 43.55
CA ALA A 94 3.94 28.68 43.08
C ALA A 94 4.49 27.71 44.14
N PRO A 95 3.83 26.57 44.41
CA PRO A 95 4.31 25.61 45.41
C PRO A 95 5.64 24.98 44.98
N SER A 96 6.67 25.07 45.82
CA SER A 96 8.01 24.55 45.54
C SER A 96 8.10 23.01 45.50
N GLY A 97 7.14 22.31 46.11
CA GLY A 97 7.04 20.85 46.10
C GLY A 97 6.11 20.29 45.02
N ALA A 98 5.58 21.12 44.12
CA ALA A 98 4.67 20.65 43.09
C ALA A 98 5.39 19.85 42.01
N GLY A 99 4.86 18.67 41.67
CA GLY A 99 5.46 17.79 40.66
C GLY A 99 4.43 17.06 39.82
N ALA A 100 4.80 16.80 38.56
CA ALA A 100 4.10 15.91 37.64
C ALA A 100 5.01 14.74 37.27
N THR A 101 4.51 13.52 37.40
CA THR A 101 5.24 12.30 37.04
C THR A 101 4.32 11.37 36.26
N VAL A 102 4.88 10.61 35.32
CA VAL A 102 4.11 9.61 34.55
C VAL A 102 4.48 8.23 35.07
N GLN A 103 3.49 7.46 35.50
CA GLN A 103 3.68 6.07 35.91
C GLN A 103 2.53 5.21 35.39
N SER A 104 2.85 4.17 34.61
CA SER A 104 1.87 3.23 34.04
C SER A 104 0.71 3.94 33.31
N ASN A 105 1.04 4.92 32.47
CA ASN A 105 0.08 5.74 31.70
C ASN A 105 -0.86 6.64 32.55
N VAL A 106 -0.52 6.84 33.82
CA VAL A 106 -1.21 7.77 34.74
C VAL A 106 -0.29 8.93 35.04
N VAL A 107 -0.79 10.16 34.85
CA VAL A 107 -0.08 11.37 35.28
C VAL A 107 -0.42 11.65 36.74
N LYS A 108 0.58 11.51 37.60
CA LYS A 108 0.49 11.76 39.04
C LYS A 108 0.97 13.17 39.35
N LEU A 109 0.05 13.97 39.85
CA LEU A 109 0.27 15.34 40.30
C LEU A 109 0.31 15.38 41.82
N ARG A 110 1.38 15.92 42.41
CA ARG A 110 1.59 16.00 43.87
C ARG A 110 1.99 17.40 44.29
N GLY A 111 1.75 17.73 45.56
CA GLY A 111 2.19 19.00 46.14
C GLY A 111 1.54 20.25 45.55
N LEU A 112 0.35 20.13 44.94
CA LEU A 112 -0.25 21.20 44.14
C LEU A 112 -0.74 22.40 44.94
N SER A 113 -1.20 22.18 46.18
CA SER A 113 -1.69 23.21 47.12
C SER A 113 -2.54 24.32 46.48
N ILE A 114 -3.42 23.98 45.53
CA ILE A 114 -4.16 24.97 44.74
C ILE A 114 -5.27 25.56 45.62
N PRO A 115 -5.26 26.87 45.91
CA PRO A 115 -6.28 27.50 46.75
C PRO A 115 -7.64 27.56 46.04
N PRO A 116 -8.75 27.80 46.77
CA PRO A 116 -10.04 28.16 46.19
C PRO A 116 -9.90 29.20 45.06
N GLY A 117 -10.46 28.90 43.88
CA GLY A 117 -10.38 29.75 42.69
C GLY A 117 -9.10 29.63 41.85
N GLY A 118 -8.03 29.08 42.40
CA GLY A 118 -6.75 28.86 41.71
C GLY A 118 -6.79 27.71 40.69
N SER A 119 -5.77 27.67 39.83
CA SER A 119 -5.62 26.63 38.80
C SER A 119 -4.16 26.26 38.55
N VAL A 120 -3.97 25.05 38.02
CA VAL A 120 -2.68 24.54 37.50
C VAL A 120 -2.89 24.01 36.08
N THR A 121 -1.91 24.22 35.20
CA THR A 121 -1.85 23.61 33.88
C THR A 121 -0.67 22.64 33.81
N VAL A 122 -0.94 21.46 33.29
CA VAL A 122 0.04 20.39 33.07
C VAL A 122 0.08 20.08 31.59
N SER A 123 1.26 20.23 30.98
CA SER A 123 1.50 19.84 29.59
C SER A 123 2.01 18.40 29.54
N MET A 124 1.46 17.60 28.64
CA MET A 124 1.80 16.20 28.46
C MET A 124 2.17 15.92 27.01
N THR A 125 3.21 15.12 26.80
CA THR A 125 3.50 14.52 25.49
C THR A 125 2.80 13.18 25.41
N VAL A 126 1.95 13.01 24.41
CA VAL A 126 1.06 11.84 24.27
C VAL A 126 1.18 11.26 22.86
N THR A 127 1.47 9.97 22.78
CA THR A 127 1.34 9.21 21.53
C THR A 127 -0.11 8.79 21.37
N THR A 128 -0.70 9.14 20.24
CA THR A 128 -2.08 8.82 19.88
C THR A 128 -2.16 7.51 19.09
N PRO A 129 -3.25 6.74 19.21
CA PRO A 129 -3.38 5.51 18.44
C PRO A 129 -3.60 5.82 16.94
N CYS A 130 -3.23 4.88 16.07
CA CYS A 130 -3.50 4.97 14.63
C CYS A 130 -4.98 4.72 14.25
N THR A 131 -5.86 4.56 15.23
CA THR A 131 -7.30 4.45 15.04
C THR A 131 -7.97 5.82 15.19
N ALA A 132 -8.96 6.10 14.34
CA ALA A 132 -9.90 7.18 14.57
C ALA A 132 -10.74 6.82 15.81
N SER A 133 -10.33 7.31 16.97
CA SER A 133 -10.93 7.03 18.27
C SER A 133 -10.60 8.16 19.23
N GLY A 134 -11.63 8.82 19.75
CA GLY A 134 -11.49 9.73 20.89
C GLY A 134 -11.53 8.97 22.21
N GLY A 135 -11.17 9.67 23.27
CA GLY A 135 -11.16 9.10 24.60
C GLY A 135 -11.46 10.13 25.69
N GLU A 136 -12.10 9.65 26.74
CA GLU A 136 -12.33 10.43 27.96
C GLU A 136 -11.16 10.27 28.92
N TRP A 137 -10.57 11.40 29.30
CA TRP A 137 -9.60 11.49 30.37
C TRP A 137 -10.33 11.49 31.70
N THR A 138 -10.01 10.53 32.55
CA THR A 138 -10.60 10.46 33.89
C THR A 138 -9.61 10.93 34.94
N SER A 139 -10.10 11.56 36.00
CA SER A 139 -9.22 12.01 37.07
C SER A 139 -9.81 11.78 38.45
N ILE A 140 -8.96 11.28 39.33
CA ILE A 140 -9.23 11.24 40.78
C ILE A 140 -8.45 12.40 41.38
N VAL A 141 -9.15 13.27 42.11
CA VAL A 141 -8.60 14.50 42.67
C VAL A 141 -8.80 14.51 44.18
N LYS A 142 -7.77 14.92 44.92
CA LYS A 142 -7.74 14.89 46.40
C LYS A 142 -7.36 16.25 46.95
N GLN A 143 -7.89 16.60 48.12
CA GLN A 143 -7.51 17.81 48.84
C GLN A 143 -6.09 17.70 49.43
N ALA A 144 -5.61 16.50 49.79
CA ALA A 144 -4.24 16.34 50.29
C ALA A 144 -3.19 16.37 49.19
N ASN A 145 -1.98 16.81 49.53
CA ASN A 145 -0.86 16.96 48.60
C ASN A 145 -0.21 15.63 48.16
N ASP A 146 -0.30 14.59 49.00
CA ASP A 146 0.36 13.30 48.76
C ASP A 146 -0.63 12.20 48.31
N PHE A 147 -1.82 12.58 47.85
CA PHE A 147 -2.85 11.66 47.35
C PHE A 147 -3.34 10.64 48.40
N ASN A 148 -3.37 11.01 49.68
CA ASN A 148 -3.83 10.16 50.78
C ASN A 148 -5.31 10.40 51.18
N GLY A 149 -5.85 9.56 52.05
CA GLY A 149 -7.06 9.87 52.84
C GLY A 149 -8.45 9.53 52.26
N GLN A 150 -8.67 8.33 51.71
CA GLN A 150 -10.06 7.88 51.47
C GLN A 150 -10.84 7.72 52.79
N PRO A 151 -12.16 7.98 52.83
CA PRO A 151 -13.03 8.43 51.72
C PRO A 151 -13.46 9.93 51.76
N GLY A 152 -13.00 10.75 52.71
CA GLY A 152 -13.48 12.15 52.88
C GLY A 152 -12.72 13.24 52.11
N ASN A 153 -11.68 12.87 51.36
CA ASN A 153 -10.72 13.82 50.80
C ASN A 153 -10.88 14.08 49.30
N ASP A 154 -11.87 13.46 48.66
CA ASP A 154 -12.03 13.48 47.20
C ASP A 154 -12.78 14.76 46.78
N LEU A 155 -12.34 15.34 45.66
CA LEU A 155 -13.05 16.44 44.99
C LEU A 155 -13.93 15.87 43.88
N THR A 156 -15.06 16.53 43.62
CA THR A 156 -16.01 16.10 42.59
C THR A 156 -15.86 16.92 41.32
N LEU A 157 -15.79 16.26 40.16
CA LEU A 157 -15.71 16.95 38.87
C LEU A 157 -17.03 17.72 38.61
N ASP A 158 -16.95 18.99 38.24
CA ASP A 158 -18.06 19.76 37.70
C ASP A 158 -18.08 19.61 36.16
N PRO A 159 -19.00 18.80 35.59
CA PRO A 159 -19.05 18.57 34.15
C PRO A 159 -19.46 19.82 33.37
N SER A 160 -20.15 20.78 33.99
CA SER A 160 -20.60 22.00 33.31
C SER A 160 -19.45 22.97 32.99
N GLN A 161 -18.32 22.81 33.67
CA GLN A 161 -17.12 23.64 33.50
C GLN A 161 -15.93 22.85 32.96
N SER A 162 -16.12 21.57 32.62
CA SER A 162 -15.04 20.65 32.23
C SER A 162 -15.15 20.22 30.76
N SER A 163 -14.00 19.90 30.19
CA SER A 163 -13.88 19.28 28.87
C SER A 163 -12.86 18.15 28.96
N THR A 164 -13.35 16.93 29.23
CA THR A 164 -12.52 15.77 29.54
C THR A 164 -12.20 14.90 28.34
N THR A 165 -12.65 15.27 27.14
CA THR A 165 -12.46 14.46 25.93
C THR A 165 -11.36 15.01 25.04
N THR A 166 -10.59 14.10 24.45
CA THR A 166 -9.73 14.39 23.31
C THR A 166 -10.07 13.41 22.19
N THR A 167 -10.34 13.93 21.01
CA THR A 167 -10.60 13.14 19.81
C THR A 167 -9.34 12.97 18.98
N THR A 168 -9.22 11.85 18.25
CA THR A 168 -8.24 11.76 17.17
C THR A 168 -8.88 12.15 15.83
N THR A 169 -8.14 12.88 15.00
CA THR A 169 -8.56 13.30 13.66
C THR A 169 -7.70 12.65 12.59
N GLY A 170 -8.30 12.41 11.41
CA GLY A 170 -7.65 11.68 10.33
C GLY A 170 -7.54 10.19 10.61
N GLY A 171 -6.74 9.51 9.80
CA GLY A 171 -6.41 8.11 9.98
C GLY A 171 -5.00 7.85 9.49
N CYS A 172 -4.31 6.90 10.13
CA CYS A 172 -3.01 6.48 9.63
C CYS A 172 -3.16 5.83 8.26
N ARG A 173 -2.21 6.08 7.35
CA ARG A 173 -2.17 5.43 6.04
C ARG A 173 -0.75 5.10 5.65
N LEU A 174 -0.61 4.10 4.79
CA LEU A 174 0.66 3.75 4.18
C LEU A 174 0.84 4.49 2.86
N SER A 175 2.09 4.67 2.45
CA SER A 175 2.44 5.20 1.14
C SER A 175 3.80 4.66 0.70
N PHE A 176 3.91 4.16 -0.53
CA PHE A 176 5.20 3.78 -1.10
C PHE A 176 5.99 5.05 -1.44
N THR A 177 7.11 5.26 -0.76
CA THR A 177 8.02 6.40 -0.99
C THR A 177 9.19 6.05 -1.88
N THR A 178 9.58 4.78 -1.89
CA THR A 178 10.39 4.20 -2.98
C THR A 178 9.56 3.12 -3.65
N GLN A 179 9.09 3.41 -4.87
CA GLN A 179 8.31 2.47 -5.67
C GLN A 179 9.20 1.33 -6.20
N PRO A 180 8.67 0.09 -6.30
CA PRO A 180 9.37 -0.98 -7.01
C PRO A 180 9.50 -0.62 -8.49
N LYS A 181 10.60 -1.06 -9.12
CA LYS A 181 10.83 -0.99 -10.56
C LYS A 181 11.05 -2.38 -11.16
N ASP A 182 11.08 -2.43 -12.48
CA ASP A 182 11.23 -3.67 -13.22
C ASP A 182 12.48 -4.43 -12.78
N VAL A 183 12.35 -5.74 -12.63
CA VAL A 183 13.34 -6.58 -11.95
C VAL A 183 13.61 -7.84 -12.75
N GLN A 184 14.80 -8.40 -12.61
CA GLN A 184 15.04 -9.78 -13.03
C GLN A 184 14.48 -10.75 -11.98
N VAL A 185 13.85 -11.83 -12.42
CA VAL A 185 13.38 -12.92 -11.53
C VAL A 185 14.51 -13.36 -10.59
N GLY A 186 14.18 -13.52 -9.31
CA GLY A 186 15.13 -13.88 -8.25
C GLY A 186 16.07 -12.77 -7.78
N SER A 187 16.16 -11.63 -8.48
CA SER A 187 16.94 -10.47 -8.03
C SER A 187 16.16 -9.61 -7.03
N THR A 188 16.89 -8.84 -6.22
CA THR A 188 16.30 -7.88 -5.28
C THR A 188 15.53 -6.79 -6.02
N ILE A 189 14.27 -6.56 -5.62
CA ILE A 189 13.42 -5.47 -6.10
C ILE A 189 13.88 -4.17 -5.44
N THR A 190 14.19 -3.17 -6.26
CA THR A 190 14.64 -1.85 -5.81
C THR A 190 13.88 -0.74 -6.54
N GLY A 191 14.17 0.52 -6.19
CA GLY A 191 13.66 1.71 -6.88
C GLY A 191 14.34 2.02 -8.22
N ILE A 192 15.25 1.16 -8.70
CA ILE A 192 15.94 1.33 -9.99
C ILE A 192 15.80 0.03 -10.79
N ALA A 193 15.30 0.13 -12.02
CA ALA A 193 15.06 -1.04 -12.87
C ALA A 193 16.36 -1.83 -13.10
N GLY A 194 16.31 -3.15 -12.92
CA GLY A 194 17.42 -4.07 -13.16
C GLY A 194 18.66 -3.86 -12.28
N ASN A 195 18.61 -3.01 -11.23
CA ASN A 195 19.75 -2.78 -10.35
C ASN A 195 19.46 -3.30 -8.92
N PRO A 196 19.99 -4.47 -8.53
CA PRO A 196 19.79 -5.03 -7.20
C PRO A 196 20.50 -4.24 -6.08
N ALA A 197 21.41 -3.32 -6.42
CA ALA A 197 22.07 -2.40 -5.49
C ALA A 197 21.38 -1.03 -5.42
N GLY A 198 20.23 -0.85 -6.08
CA GLY A 198 19.42 0.36 -5.99
C GLY A 198 18.82 0.60 -4.61
N PRO A 199 18.18 1.77 -4.39
CA PRO A 199 17.50 2.06 -3.14
C PRO A 199 16.39 1.03 -2.88
N PRO A 200 16.28 0.48 -1.66
CA PRO A 200 15.27 -0.52 -1.33
C PRO A 200 13.85 0.06 -1.47
N VAL A 201 12.89 -0.82 -1.76
CA VAL A 201 11.46 -0.45 -1.70
C VAL A 201 11.14 0.04 -0.30
N ALA A 202 10.48 1.19 -0.19
CA ALA A 202 10.24 1.85 1.07
C ALA A 202 8.77 2.25 1.20
N VAL A 203 8.22 2.01 2.38
CA VAL A 203 6.85 2.38 2.74
C VAL A 203 6.90 3.31 3.94
N THR A 204 6.29 4.48 3.79
CA THR A 204 6.12 5.45 4.88
C THR A 204 4.76 5.25 5.54
N VAL A 205 4.76 5.23 6.87
CA VAL A 205 3.55 5.29 7.70
C VAL A 205 3.26 6.75 8.00
N LEU A 206 2.14 7.24 7.49
CA LEU A 206 1.68 8.61 7.66
C LEU A 206 0.61 8.66 8.74
N ASP A 207 0.70 9.67 9.61
CA ASP A 207 -0.27 9.97 10.65
C ASP A 207 -1.55 10.62 10.08
N GLY A 208 -2.49 10.95 10.97
CA GLY A 208 -3.76 11.58 10.61
C GLY A 208 -3.64 12.98 9.99
N ALA A 209 -2.48 13.63 10.10
CA ALA A 209 -2.15 14.89 9.45
C ALA A 209 -1.37 14.71 8.13
N GLY A 210 -0.99 13.47 7.79
CA GLY A 210 -0.18 13.16 6.61
C GLY A 210 1.32 13.34 6.82
N VAL A 211 1.79 13.37 8.07
CA VAL A 211 3.20 13.45 8.44
C VAL A 211 3.71 12.06 8.80
N ALA A 212 4.98 11.75 8.52
CA ALA A 212 5.57 10.47 8.89
C ALA A 212 5.51 10.27 10.43
N THR A 213 5.00 9.12 10.85
CA THR A 213 4.90 8.78 12.29
C THR A 213 6.28 8.60 12.90
N THR A 214 6.51 8.98 14.15
CA THR A 214 7.74 8.61 14.89
C THR A 214 7.63 7.28 15.62
N ALA A 215 6.42 6.70 15.70
CA ALA A 215 6.17 5.42 16.32
C ALA A 215 6.77 4.26 15.49
N ALA A 216 7.28 3.26 16.19
CA ALA A 216 7.67 1.99 15.59
C ALA A 216 6.41 1.19 15.23
N ILE A 217 6.20 0.96 13.94
CA ILE A 217 5.00 0.31 13.40
C ILE A 217 5.44 -0.78 12.43
N ASP A 218 4.95 -2.00 12.62
CA ASP A 218 5.21 -3.10 11.70
C ASP A 218 4.44 -2.90 10.40
N VAL A 219 5.17 -2.91 9.29
CA VAL A 219 4.62 -2.87 7.93
C VAL A 219 4.91 -4.19 7.26
N THR A 220 3.86 -4.82 6.73
CA THR A 220 3.96 -6.07 5.96
C THR A 220 3.63 -5.82 4.49
N VAL A 221 4.52 -6.26 3.61
CA VAL A 221 4.35 -6.21 2.15
C VAL A 221 4.01 -7.60 1.61
N GLY A 222 2.96 -7.67 0.80
CA GLY A 222 2.53 -8.85 0.07
C GLY A 222 2.38 -8.59 -1.42
N LEU A 223 2.04 -9.65 -2.17
CA LEU A 223 1.66 -9.52 -3.57
C LEU A 223 0.23 -9.00 -3.67
N GLY A 224 0.03 -7.96 -4.48
CA GLY A 224 -1.27 -7.56 -5.02
C GLY A 224 -1.51 -8.29 -6.33
N THR A 225 -1.48 -7.55 -7.45
CA THR A 225 -1.41 -8.15 -8.79
C THR A 225 -0.16 -9.03 -8.90
N ALA A 226 -0.32 -10.28 -9.34
CA ALA A 226 0.79 -11.19 -9.60
C ALA A 226 0.37 -12.33 -10.54
N PRO A 227 1.30 -12.93 -11.31
CA PRO A 227 1.04 -14.14 -12.08
C PRO A 227 0.68 -15.34 -11.20
N SER A 228 -0.08 -16.29 -11.76
CA SER A 228 -0.49 -17.50 -11.03
C SER A 228 0.71 -18.33 -10.53
N GLY A 229 0.69 -18.66 -9.25
CA GLY A 229 1.74 -19.41 -8.58
C GLY A 229 3.07 -18.66 -8.43
N ALA A 230 3.10 -17.34 -8.63
CA ALA A 230 4.24 -16.52 -8.24
C ALA A 230 4.33 -16.38 -6.71
N MET A 231 5.54 -16.22 -6.20
CA MET A 231 5.78 -15.99 -4.77
C MET A 231 6.63 -14.73 -4.58
N LEU A 232 6.31 -13.96 -3.54
CA LEU A 232 7.22 -12.96 -2.98
C LEU A 232 8.15 -13.67 -2.00
N VAL A 233 9.45 -13.44 -2.09
CA VAL A 233 10.51 -14.01 -1.24
C VAL A 233 11.22 -12.87 -0.50
N GLY A 234 11.93 -13.19 0.57
CA GLY A 234 12.65 -12.22 1.39
C GLY A 234 11.90 -11.78 2.65
N THR A 235 12.38 -10.68 3.25
CA THR A 235 11.81 -10.09 4.47
C THR A 235 10.60 -9.25 4.12
N LYS A 236 9.41 -9.75 4.48
CA LYS A 236 8.12 -9.14 4.13
C LYS A 236 7.56 -8.23 5.20
N THR A 237 8.03 -8.35 6.45
CA THR A 237 7.59 -7.52 7.57
C THR A 237 8.79 -6.78 8.12
N VAL A 238 8.68 -5.46 8.19
CA VAL A 238 9.73 -4.57 8.70
C VAL A 238 9.09 -3.56 9.65
N THR A 239 9.66 -3.41 10.83
CA THR A 239 9.29 -2.34 11.77
C THR A 239 9.83 -1.02 11.26
N SER A 240 8.96 0.00 11.17
CA SER A 240 9.34 1.32 10.72
C SER A 240 10.30 2.01 11.70
N PHE A 241 11.24 2.78 11.15
CA PHE A 241 12.09 3.70 11.90
C PHE A 241 11.91 5.11 11.35
N ASN A 242 11.61 6.08 12.23
CA ASN A 242 11.18 7.42 11.83
C ASN A 242 10.05 7.39 10.76
N GLY A 243 9.14 6.43 10.91
CA GLY A 243 7.98 6.28 10.03
C GLY A 243 8.26 5.61 8.70
N VAL A 244 9.47 5.13 8.44
CA VAL A 244 9.81 4.44 7.18
C VAL A 244 10.18 2.99 7.44
N ALA A 245 9.48 2.08 6.76
CA ALA A 245 9.84 0.66 6.67
C ALA A 245 10.53 0.40 5.32
N SER A 246 11.74 -0.16 5.36
CA SER A 246 12.60 -0.37 4.19
C SER A 246 12.81 -1.85 3.91
N PHE A 247 12.51 -2.28 2.69
CA PHE A 247 12.46 -3.68 2.27
C PHE A 247 13.59 -3.98 1.28
N GLY A 248 14.77 -4.36 1.79
CA GLY A 248 15.98 -4.56 1.00
C GLY A 248 16.22 -5.99 0.47
N THR A 249 15.30 -6.92 0.69
CA THR A 249 15.50 -8.34 0.33
C THR A 249 14.34 -8.94 -0.47
N LEU A 250 13.36 -8.12 -0.90
CA LEU A 250 12.20 -8.61 -1.64
C LEU A 250 12.62 -9.09 -3.03
N SER A 251 12.12 -10.25 -3.46
CA SER A 251 12.27 -10.76 -4.82
C SER A 251 11.04 -11.59 -5.24
N VAL A 252 10.88 -11.83 -6.53
CA VAL A 252 9.78 -12.65 -7.08
C VAL A 252 10.30 -13.83 -7.89
N THR A 253 9.49 -14.89 -7.97
CA THR A 253 9.91 -16.20 -8.50
C THR A 253 9.51 -16.48 -9.95
N LYS A 254 8.77 -15.58 -10.61
CA LYS A 254 8.29 -15.79 -11.98
C LYS A 254 8.30 -14.48 -12.78
N PRO A 255 8.40 -14.55 -14.12
CA PRO A 255 8.20 -13.39 -14.95
C PRO A 255 6.71 -13.00 -14.99
N GLY A 256 6.43 -11.72 -15.21
CA GLY A 256 5.08 -11.18 -15.38
C GLY A 256 4.87 -9.83 -14.72
N THR A 257 3.61 -9.38 -14.68
CA THR A 257 3.22 -8.08 -14.13
C THR A 257 2.86 -8.19 -12.65
N TYR A 258 3.40 -7.28 -11.83
CA TYR A 258 3.24 -7.25 -10.39
C TYR A 258 2.76 -5.89 -9.87
N ALA A 259 2.16 -5.92 -8.69
CA ALA A 259 2.05 -4.78 -7.77
C ALA A 259 2.24 -5.30 -6.34
N LEU A 260 2.83 -4.49 -5.46
CA LEU A 260 2.99 -4.79 -4.05
C LEU A 260 1.87 -4.12 -3.23
N VAL A 261 1.38 -4.81 -2.20
CA VAL A 261 0.42 -4.25 -1.25
C VAL A 261 1.08 -4.17 0.12
N ALA A 262 1.19 -2.95 0.65
CA ALA A 262 1.66 -2.71 2.00
C ALA A 262 0.46 -2.64 2.96
N THR A 263 0.60 -3.32 4.10
CA THR A 263 -0.42 -3.41 5.16
C THR A 263 0.21 -3.18 6.51
N SER A 264 -0.56 -2.62 7.44
CA SER A 264 -0.17 -2.46 8.83
C SER A 264 -1.44 -2.41 9.69
N PRO A 265 -1.42 -2.92 10.94
CA PRO A 265 -2.56 -2.80 11.84
C PRO A 265 -3.00 -1.35 11.97
N HIS A 266 -4.30 -1.11 11.85
CA HIS A 266 -4.93 0.21 12.05
C HIS A 266 -4.46 1.32 11.09
N ALA A 267 -3.76 1.01 10.00
CA ALA A 267 -3.47 1.96 8.93
C ALA A 267 -4.15 1.53 7.62
N THR A 268 -4.62 2.49 6.83
CA THR A 268 -5.10 2.23 5.47
C THR A 268 -3.94 1.68 4.62
N SER A 269 -4.18 0.56 3.94
CA SER A 269 -3.19 -0.09 3.06
C SER A 269 -2.83 0.79 1.86
N ALA A 270 -1.67 0.53 1.27
CA ALA A 270 -1.24 1.13 0.01
C ALA A 270 -0.90 0.07 -1.01
N THR A 271 -1.15 0.36 -2.28
CA THR A 271 -0.70 -0.44 -3.42
C THR A 271 0.39 0.33 -4.13
N SER A 272 1.46 -0.35 -4.53
CA SER A 272 2.54 0.24 -5.31
C SER A 272 2.10 0.52 -6.75
N ASP A 273 2.92 1.25 -7.49
CA ASP A 273 2.85 1.25 -8.94
C ASP A 273 3.09 -0.17 -9.48
N SER A 274 2.61 -0.43 -10.70
CA SER A 274 2.89 -1.70 -11.35
C SER A 274 4.36 -1.76 -11.81
N PHE A 275 4.96 -2.94 -11.71
CA PHE A 275 6.29 -3.25 -12.23
C PHE A 275 6.29 -4.64 -12.86
N LYS A 276 7.24 -4.91 -13.75
CA LYS A 276 7.38 -6.21 -14.42
C LYS A 276 8.59 -6.97 -13.89
N ALA A 277 8.45 -8.29 -13.78
CA ALA A 277 9.58 -9.18 -13.61
C ALA A 277 9.89 -9.91 -14.92
N HIS A 278 11.16 -10.00 -15.26
CA HIS A 278 11.65 -10.65 -16.48
C HIS A 278 12.61 -11.77 -16.16
N ASP A 279 12.67 -12.81 -16.98
CA ASP A 279 13.63 -13.91 -16.73
C ASP A 279 15.06 -13.40 -16.79
N VAL A 280 15.33 -12.49 -17.74
CA VAL A 280 16.59 -11.75 -17.83
C VAL A 280 16.31 -10.28 -18.11
N LEU A 281 17.04 -9.42 -17.42
CA LEU A 281 16.93 -7.97 -17.53
C LEU A 281 18.32 -7.33 -17.50
N VAL A 282 18.76 -6.79 -18.64
CA VAL A 282 20.12 -6.29 -18.86
C VAL A 282 20.10 -4.81 -19.22
N PRO A 283 20.94 -3.96 -18.59
CA PRO A 283 21.09 -2.58 -19.03
C PRO A 283 21.85 -2.52 -20.36
N CYS A 284 21.28 -1.79 -21.31
CA CYS A 284 21.92 -1.39 -22.55
C CYS A 284 22.41 0.05 -22.38
N LEU A 285 23.71 0.22 -22.21
CA LEU A 285 24.33 1.54 -22.10
C LEU A 285 24.39 2.22 -23.47
N ASN A 286 24.34 3.55 -23.48
CA ASN A 286 24.33 4.34 -24.70
C ASN A 286 25.54 4.01 -25.59
N ASN A 287 25.29 3.73 -26.86
CA ASN A 287 26.32 3.36 -27.85
C ASN A 287 27.14 2.09 -27.51
N GLU A 288 26.67 1.25 -26.58
CA GLU A 288 27.31 -0.03 -26.25
C GLU A 288 26.46 -1.22 -26.70
N PHE A 289 27.11 -2.33 -27.04
CA PHE A 289 26.41 -3.57 -27.35
C PHE A 289 25.86 -4.21 -26.08
N CYS A 290 24.62 -4.69 -26.11
CA CYS A 290 24.05 -5.49 -25.03
C CYS A 290 23.47 -6.80 -25.56
N THR A 291 23.48 -7.81 -24.70
CA THR A 291 22.98 -9.15 -25.02
C THR A 291 22.21 -9.72 -23.84
N ALA A 292 21.11 -10.41 -24.13
CA ALA A 292 20.32 -11.13 -23.14
C ALA A 292 20.07 -12.55 -23.62
N THR A 293 20.29 -13.53 -22.75
CA THR A 293 20.05 -14.95 -23.04
C THR A 293 19.12 -15.53 -21.99
N ALA A 294 17.98 -16.07 -22.41
CA ALA A 294 17.06 -16.77 -21.52
C ALA A 294 16.89 -18.23 -21.94
N ALA A 295 16.47 -19.05 -20.98
CA ALA A 295 16.21 -20.47 -21.17
C ALA A 295 14.91 -20.86 -20.46
N THR A 296 14.17 -21.79 -21.06
CA THR A 296 13.02 -22.44 -20.44
C THR A 296 13.15 -23.94 -20.60
N SER A 297 12.70 -24.68 -19.59
CA SER A 297 12.73 -26.13 -19.60
C SER A 297 11.34 -26.68 -19.31
N GLY A 298 11.00 -27.78 -19.96
CA GLY A 298 9.73 -28.45 -19.76
C GLY A 298 9.79 -29.92 -20.16
N THR A 299 8.62 -30.54 -20.26
CA THR A 299 8.49 -31.93 -20.67
C THR A 299 7.40 -32.07 -21.73
N VAL A 300 7.69 -32.73 -22.85
CA VAL A 300 6.68 -33.18 -23.83
C VAL A 300 6.75 -34.69 -23.93
N SER A 301 5.60 -35.36 -23.77
CA SER A 301 5.53 -36.83 -23.85
C SER A 301 6.55 -37.56 -22.95
N LYS A 302 6.78 -37.05 -21.73
CA LYS A 302 7.80 -37.51 -20.76
C LYS A 302 9.26 -37.25 -21.14
N THR A 303 9.53 -36.61 -22.27
CA THR A 303 10.88 -36.24 -22.68
C THR A 303 11.18 -34.80 -22.25
N PRO A 304 12.22 -34.57 -21.43
CA PRO A 304 12.62 -33.23 -21.05
C PRO A 304 13.20 -32.47 -22.24
N TYR A 305 13.00 -31.16 -22.26
CA TYR A 305 13.61 -30.26 -23.23
C TYR A 305 14.04 -28.97 -22.55
N THR A 306 15.00 -28.29 -23.18
CA THR A 306 15.39 -26.92 -22.83
C THR A 306 15.46 -26.11 -24.10
N ASN A 307 14.60 -25.11 -24.22
CA ASN A 307 14.70 -24.09 -25.25
C ASN A 307 15.53 -22.94 -24.71
N THR A 308 16.30 -22.31 -25.57
CA THR A 308 17.04 -21.09 -25.24
C THR A 308 16.83 -20.07 -26.33
N PHE A 309 16.94 -18.79 -25.99
CA PHE A 309 17.06 -17.76 -27.00
C PHE A 309 18.03 -16.69 -26.54
N LYS A 310 18.69 -16.10 -27.54
CA LYS A 310 19.64 -15.01 -27.37
C LYS A 310 19.15 -13.82 -28.17
N VAL A 311 19.12 -12.66 -27.52
CA VAL A 311 18.82 -11.38 -28.14
C VAL A 311 20.07 -10.53 -28.11
N ASP A 312 20.55 -10.18 -29.30
CA ASP A 312 21.66 -9.26 -29.51
C ASP A 312 21.12 -7.90 -29.97
N ALA A 313 21.45 -6.85 -29.23
CA ALA A 313 21.02 -5.48 -29.48
C ALA A 313 22.24 -4.56 -29.66
N PRO A 314 22.82 -4.51 -30.88
CA PRO A 314 23.90 -3.58 -31.20
C PRO A 314 23.46 -2.12 -31.06
N PRO A 315 24.41 -1.20 -30.82
CA PRO A 315 24.10 0.23 -30.78
C PRO A 315 23.61 0.73 -32.14
N ASN A 316 22.84 1.82 -32.14
CA ASN A 316 22.36 2.41 -33.38
C ASN A 316 23.53 2.87 -34.28
N PRO A 317 23.54 2.54 -35.58
CA PRO A 317 24.64 2.91 -36.50
C PRO A 317 24.89 4.42 -36.55
N ASP A 318 23.84 5.22 -36.32
CA ASP A 318 23.84 6.67 -36.50
C ASP A 318 24.51 7.42 -35.35
N GLY A 319 24.80 6.76 -34.21
CA GLY A 319 25.62 7.26 -33.09
C GLY A 319 25.17 8.55 -32.37
N VAL A 320 24.09 9.21 -32.81
CA VAL A 320 23.68 10.56 -32.39
C VAL A 320 22.44 10.57 -31.48
N VAL A 321 21.71 9.45 -31.37
CA VAL A 321 20.49 9.36 -30.55
C VAL A 321 20.77 8.56 -29.29
N ASN A 322 20.32 9.06 -28.12
CA ASN A 322 20.35 8.27 -26.89
C ASN A 322 19.56 6.96 -27.11
N ASP A 323 20.28 5.85 -27.13
CA ASP A 323 19.73 4.51 -27.37
C ASP A 323 19.81 3.61 -26.13
N SER A 324 20.05 4.20 -24.96
CA SER A 324 20.12 3.47 -23.70
C SER A 324 18.74 2.99 -23.24
N GLY A 325 18.71 1.90 -22.46
CA GLY A 325 17.49 1.32 -21.93
C GLY A 325 17.73 -0.03 -21.28
N MET A 326 16.67 -0.75 -20.94
CA MET A 326 16.76 -2.12 -20.47
C MET A 326 16.35 -3.07 -21.58
N LEU A 327 17.16 -4.10 -21.84
CA LEU A 327 16.79 -5.26 -22.64
C LEU A 327 16.24 -6.33 -21.70
N ALA A 328 14.95 -6.62 -21.86
CA ALA A 328 14.21 -7.55 -21.05
C ALA A 328 13.74 -8.71 -21.92
N VAL A 329 13.98 -9.94 -21.44
CA VAL A 329 13.59 -11.15 -22.16
C VAL A 329 12.96 -12.14 -21.20
N SER A 330 11.85 -12.74 -21.63
CA SER A 330 11.07 -13.67 -20.81
C SER A 330 10.47 -14.78 -21.66
N TYR A 331 10.30 -15.96 -21.06
CA TYR A 331 9.45 -17.01 -21.58
C TYR A 331 8.06 -16.97 -20.94
N ASN A 332 7.04 -17.30 -21.74
CA ASN A 332 5.70 -17.63 -21.27
C ASN A 332 5.02 -16.55 -20.41
N SER A 333 5.48 -15.30 -20.53
CA SER A 333 4.86 -14.11 -19.97
C SER A 333 4.03 -13.40 -21.04
N GLY A 334 2.92 -12.76 -20.70
CA GLY A 334 2.13 -11.99 -21.67
C GLY A 334 1.42 -12.83 -22.74
N PRO A 335 1.02 -12.24 -23.87
CA PRO A 335 0.24 -12.91 -24.90
C PRO A 335 1.01 -14.06 -25.55
N SER A 336 0.31 -15.17 -25.80
CA SER A 336 0.86 -16.28 -26.57
C SER A 336 0.54 -16.07 -28.06
N PRO A 337 1.55 -15.87 -28.93
CA PRO A 337 1.33 -15.73 -30.36
C PRO A 337 0.63 -16.94 -30.96
N SER A 338 -0.42 -16.71 -31.74
CA SER A 338 -1.18 -17.74 -32.44
C SER A 338 -1.46 -17.31 -33.89
N CYS A 339 -0.84 -18.01 -34.83
CA CYS A 339 -0.97 -17.74 -36.27
C CYS A 339 -1.80 -18.85 -36.92
N SER A 340 -2.94 -18.49 -37.54
CA SER A 340 -3.98 -19.42 -38.03
C SER A 340 -3.50 -20.51 -38.99
N THR A 341 -2.38 -20.29 -39.69
CA THR A 341 -1.81 -21.23 -40.67
C THR A 341 -0.57 -21.97 -40.18
N TYR A 342 -0.19 -21.78 -38.92
CA TYR A 342 1.04 -22.36 -38.37
C TYR A 342 0.81 -22.96 -36.98
N ALA A 343 1.01 -24.28 -36.90
CA ALA A 343 1.08 -24.99 -35.64
C ALA A 343 2.51 -24.86 -35.06
N PRO A 344 2.69 -24.17 -33.92
CA PRO A 344 3.99 -24.00 -33.29
C PRO A 344 4.59 -25.33 -32.84
N VAL A 345 5.91 -25.47 -32.96
CA VAL A 345 6.63 -26.65 -32.47
C VAL A 345 6.83 -26.56 -30.96
N SER A 346 7.17 -25.37 -30.49
CA SER A 346 7.38 -25.07 -29.08
C SER A 346 6.05 -24.77 -28.37
N PRO A 347 5.81 -25.36 -27.17
CA PRO A 347 4.77 -24.87 -26.29
C PRO A 347 5.09 -23.47 -25.75
N ASP A 348 6.38 -23.10 -25.72
CA ASP A 348 6.85 -21.83 -25.17
C ASP A 348 6.76 -20.70 -26.18
N HIS A 349 6.46 -19.49 -25.69
CA HIS A 349 6.63 -18.25 -26.44
C HIS A 349 7.61 -17.32 -25.72
N GLU A 350 8.35 -16.54 -26.50
CA GLU A 350 9.32 -15.56 -25.99
C GLU A 350 8.71 -14.15 -26.08
N VAL A 351 8.98 -13.33 -25.07
CA VAL A 351 8.66 -11.90 -25.05
C VAL A 351 9.96 -11.14 -24.95
N ILE A 352 10.11 -10.15 -25.80
CA ILE A 352 11.28 -9.29 -25.87
C ILE A 352 10.76 -7.87 -25.68
N LEU A 353 11.41 -7.10 -24.82
CA LEU A 353 11.24 -5.66 -24.67
C LEU A 353 12.63 -5.05 -24.60
N GLY A 354 12.86 -3.90 -25.18
CA GLY A 354 14.22 -3.40 -25.27
C GLY A 354 14.33 -1.95 -25.71
N PRO A 355 15.54 -1.39 -25.72
CA PRO A 355 15.77 -0.05 -26.26
C PRO A 355 15.44 0.01 -27.76
N ASN A 356 15.31 1.23 -28.29
CA ASN A 356 15.08 1.50 -29.70
C ASN A 356 16.32 1.17 -30.56
N ARG A 357 16.59 -0.13 -30.72
CA ARG A 357 17.73 -0.72 -31.43
C ARG A 357 17.22 -1.89 -32.26
N LEU A 358 17.84 -2.10 -33.42
CA LEU A 358 17.67 -3.34 -34.17
C LEU A 358 18.07 -4.52 -33.28
N LYS A 359 17.29 -5.60 -33.27
CA LYS A 359 17.58 -6.78 -32.46
C LYS A 359 17.67 -8.01 -33.34
N THR A 360 18.72 -8.78 -33.13
CA THR A 360 18.85 -10.12 -33.73
C THR A 360 18.50 -11.14 -32.68
N VAL A 361 17.48 -11.95 -32.94
CA VAL A 361 17.06 -13.01 -32.05
C VAL A 361 17.47 -14.35 -32.65
N THR A 362 18.12 -15.16 -31.83
CA THR A 362 18.46 -16.54 -32.15
C THR A 362 17.74 -17.46 -31.17
N SER A 363 16.68 -18.12 -31.62
CA SER A 363 15.91 -19.07 -30.82
C SER A 363 16.36 -20.49 -31.13
N THR A 364 16.69 -21.24 -30.09
CA THR A 364 17.14 -22.63 -30.13
C THR A 364 16.02 -23.52 -29.58
N ILE A 365 15.45 -24.34 -30.46
CA ILE A 365 14.40 -25.31 -30.16
C ILE A 365 15.04 -26.68 -29.99
N ALA A 366 14.88 -27.27 -28.81
CA ALA A 366 15.52 -28.54 -28.47
C ALA A 366 15.17 -29.65 -29.47
N LYS A 367 16.17 -30.42 -29.90
CA LYS A 367 15.96 -31.59 -30.78
C LYS A 367 14.85 -32.55 -30.31
N PRO A 368 14.74 -32.90 -29.02
CA PRO A 368 13.66 -33.77 -28.55
C PRO A 368 12.25 -33.23 -28.83
N LEU A 369 12.05 -31.90 -28.84
CA LEU A 369 10.78 -31.29 -29.21
C LEU A 369 10.50 -31.43 -30.70
N LEU A 370 11.49 -31.15 -31.55
CA LEU A 370 11.37 -31.33 -33.01
C LEU A 370 10.97 -32.76 -33.36
N ASP A 371 11.67 -33.73 -32.76
CA ASP A 371 11.44 -35.16 -32.96
C ASP A 371 10.04 -35.56 -32.47
N ALA A 372 9.63 -35.11 -31.27
CA ALA A 372 8.30 -35.38 -30.71
C ALA A 372 7.15 -34.80 -31.53
N ARG A 373 7.38 -33.69 -32.24
CA ARG A 373 6.39 -33.05 -33.12
C ARG A 373 6.50 -33.50 -34.58
N ARG A 374 7.48 -34.35 -34.93
CA ARG A 374 7.78 -34.79 -36.29
C ARG A 374 8.00 -33.60 -37.25
N ARG A 375 8.79 -32.62 -36.82
CA ARG A 375 9.09 -31.40 -37.58
C ARG A 375 10.58 -31.33 -37.88
N SER A 376 10.93 -30.79 -39.05
CA SER A 376 12.32 -30.45 -39.37
C SER A 376 12.61 -29.00 -38.95
N ALA A 377 13.86 -28.70 -38.64
CA ALA A 377 14.24 -27.34 -38.28
C ALA A 377 14.03 -26.34 -39.43
N SER A 378 14.22 -26.75 -40.69
CA SER A 378 13.92 -25.92 -41.88
C SER A 378 12.43 -25.58 -42.05
N SER A 379 11.54 -26.33 -41.39
CA SER A 379 10.09 -26.06 -41.38
C SER A 379 9.68 -25.04 -40.33
N LEU A 380 10.59 -24.60 -39.46
CA LEU A 380 10.30 -23.62 -38.43
C LEU A 380 9.99 -22.27 -39.06
N ARG A 381 8.96 -21.62 -38.51
CA ARG A 381 8.52 -20.28 -38.87
C ARG A 381 8.28 -19.50 -37.58
N THR A 382 8.58 -18.21 -37.61
CA THR A 382 8.31 -17.32 -36.47
C THR A 382 6.93 -16.71 -36.61
N CYS A 383 6.03 -17.06 -35.67
CA CYS A 383 4.79 -16.34 -35.44
C CYS A 383 5.07 -15.19 -34.47
N LEU A 384 4.78 -13.96 -34.89
CA LEU A 384 5.04 -12.74 -34.13
C LEU A 384 3.72 -12.06 -33.76
N VAL A 385 3.63 -11.57 -32.53
CA VAL A 385 2.63 -10.57 -32.09
C VAL A 385 3.38 -9.28 -31.77
N ALA A 386 3.04 -8.18 -32.44
CA ALA A 386 3.71 -6.89 -32.31
C ALA A 386 2.74 -5.71 -32.17
N PRO A 387 3.11 -4.64 -31.45
CA PRO A 387 2.30 -3.43 -31.30
C PRO A 387 2.38 -2.50 -32.52
N TYR A 388 2.68 -3.07 -33.69
CA TYR A 388 2.80 -2.36 -34.95
C TYR A 388 2.50 -3.30 -36.11
N GLN A 389 1.90 -2.77 -37.17
CA GLN A 389 1.63 -3.54 -38.38
C GLN A 389 2.93 -3.93 -39.09
N PHE A 390 3.01 -5.17 -39.59
CA PHE A 390 4.16 -5.67 -40.36
C PHE A 390 3.72 -6.53 -41.56
N SER A 391 4.66 -6.78 -42.46
CA SER A 391 4.47 -7.64 -43.64
C SER A 391 4.57 -9.11 -43.24
N VAL A 392 3.84 -10.02 -43.89
CA VAL A 392 3.81 -11.46 -43.56
C VAL A 392 4.17 -12.35 -44.75
N GLY A 393 4.81 -13.51 -44.47
CA GLY A 393 5.40 -14.38 -45.48
C GLY A 393 4.50 -15.47 -46.08
N LEU A 394 3.36 -15.77 -45.46
CA LEU A 394 2.40 -16.76 -45.95
C LEU A 394 1.13 -16.05 -46.44
N ALA A 395 0.48 -16.59 -47.48
CA ALA A 395 -0.70 -16.02 -48.12
C ALA A 395 -1.75 -15.62 -47.06
N SER A 396 -1.77 -14.33 -46.74
CA SER A 396 -2.70 -13.72 -45.81
C SER A 396 -3.88 -13.21 -46.62
N ALA A 397 -5.10 -13.40 -46.11
CA ALA A 397 -6.31 -12.82 -46.71
C ALA A 397 -6.22 -11.29 -46.85
N ASN A 398 -5.31 -10.63 -46.10
CA ASN A 398 -5.11 -9.18 -46.08
C ASN A 398 -3.90 -8.72 -46.92
N GLY A 399 -3.67 -9.32 -48.09
CA GLY A 399 -2.68 -8.81 -49.05
C GLY A 399 -1.23 -8.72 -48.51
N GLY A 400 -0.84 -9.67 -47.64
CA GLY A 400 0.52 -9.73 -47.09
C GLY A 400 0.77 -8.87 -45.85
N LYS A 401 -0.26 -8.37 -45.17
CA LYS A 401 -0.15 -7.72 -43.85
C LYS A 401 -0.58 -8.63 -42.69
N ALA A 402 0.01 -8.38 -41.52
CA ALA A 402 -0.36 -9.01 -40.26
C ALA A 402 -1.81 -8.69 -39.87
N GLN A 403 -2.45 -9.62 -39.17
CA GLN A 403 -3.85 -9.51 -38.75
C GLN A 403 -3.93 -8.65 -37.49
N PRO A 404 -4.85 -7.67 -37.40
CA PRO A 404 -5.09 -6.98 -36.14
C PRO A 404 -5.70 -7.94 -35.12
N ILE A 405 -5.31 -7.79 -33.87
CA ILE A 405 -5.87 -8.45 -32.70
C ILE A 405 -6.16 -7.40 -31.63
N PRO A 406 -7.03 -7.69 -30.66
CA PRO A 406 -7.23 -6.80 -29.52
C PRO A 406 -5.90 -6.49 -28.82
N ASP A 407 -5.84 -5.32 -28.20
CA ASP A 407 -4.74 -4.92 -27.31
C ASP A 407 -4.46 -6.02 -26.27
N VAL A 408 -3.32 -6.70 -26.41
CA VAL A 408 -2.89 -7.77 -25.51
C VAL A 408 -1.73 -7.36 -24.61
N ASP A 409 -1.07 -6.24 -24.88
CA ASP A 409 0.01 -5.71 -24.03
C ASP A 409 -0.46 -4.62 -23.04
N GLY A 410 -1.67 -4.10 -23.24
CA GLY A 410 -2.38 -3.14 -22.40
C GLY A 410 -2.01 -1.68 -22.66
N ASP A 411 -1.40 -1.36 -23.80
CA ASP A 411 -1.00 0.01 -24.16
C ASP A 411 -2.13 0.88 -24.74
N GLY A 412 -3.31 0.30 -24.94
CA GLY A 412 -4.51 0.94 -25.47
C GLY A 412 -4.56 0.97 -27.01
N LEU A 413 -3.62 0.33 -27.70
CA LEU A 413 -3.57 0.23 -29.16
C LEU A 413 -3.79 -1.22 -29.62
N GLU A 414 -4.26 -1.37 -30.86
CA GLU A 414 -4.39 -2.70 -31.46
C GLU A 414 -3.01 -3.33 -31.71
N ASP A 415 -2.89 -4.62 -31.39
CA ASP A 415 -1.74 -5.45 -31.69
C ASP A 415 -1.91 -6.17 -33.03
N TYR A 416 -0.82 -6.71 -33.57
CA TYR A 416 -0.81 -7.37 -34.87
C TYR A 416 -0.14 -8.74 -34.79
N VAL A 417 -0.78 -9.78 -35.36
CA VAL A 417 -0.26 -11.14 -35.39
C VAL A 417 -0.02 -11.65 -36.80
N GLY A 418 1.09 -12.35 -37.01
CA GLY A 418 1.46 -12.84 -38.34
C GLY A 418 2.75 -13.66 -38.38
N ILE A 419 2.92 -14.41 -39.47
CA ILE A 419 4.13 -15.21 -39.69
C ILE A 419 5.14 -14.35 -40.42
N LEU A 420 6.36 -14.26 -39.88
CA LEU A 420 7.41 -13.42 -40.44
C LEU A 420 7.75 -13.84 -41.89
N PRO A 421 7.91 -12.87 -42.80
CA PRO A 421 8.45 -13.11 -44.12
C PRO A 421 9.93 -13.44 -44.03
N GLN A 422 10.48 -14.05 -45.07
CA GLN A 422 11.94 -14.17 -45.17
C GLN A 422 12.53 -12.78 -45.42
N CYS A 423 13.65 -12.46 -44.77
CA CYS A 423 14.35 -11.21 -45.01
C CYS A 423 14.80 -11.12 -46.47
N GLN A 424 14.56 -9.97 -47.11
CA GLN A 424 15.03 -9.69 -48.46
C GLN A 424 16.48 -9.19 -48.40
N GLY A 425 17.37 -9.75 -49.22
CA GLY A 425 18.80 -9.40 -49.26
C GLY A 425 19.68 -10.26 -48.34
N SER A 426 20.92 -10.50 -48.75
CA SER A 426 21.90 -11.33 -48.02
C SER A 426 22.57 -10.63 -46.84
N ASN A 427 22.35 -9.32 -46.65
CA ASN A 427 22.93 -8.51 -45.57
C ASN A 427 21.85 -8.13 -44.56
N VAL A 428 22.04 -8.52 -43.30
CA VAL A 428 21.16 -8.23 -42.15
C VAL A 428 20.89 -6.72 -41.97
N ALA A 429 21.84 -5.87 -42.37
CA ALA A 429 21.72 -4.40 -42.30
C ALA A 429 20.81 -3.77 -43.37
N MET A 430 20.36 -4.52 -44.37
CA MET A 430 19.51 -4.07 -45.49
C MET A 430 18.14 -4.75 -45.52
N ALA A 431 17.88 -5.66 -44.56
CA ALA A 431 16.58 -6.30 -44.42
C ALA A 431 15.51 -5.28 -44.00
N ASP A 432 14.23 -5.59 -44.19
CA ASP A 432 13.07 -4.83 -43.72
C ASP A 432 12.44 -5.56 -42.51
N PRO A 433 12.87 -5.29 -41.26
CA PRO A 433 12.38 -5.98 -40.07
C PRO A 433 10.94 -5.56 -39.72
N PRO A 434 10.14 -6.46 -39.11
CA PRO A 434 10.54 -7.79 -38.66
C PRO A 434 10.52 -8.84 -39.79
N CYS A 435 11.54 -9.69 -39.83
CA CYS A 435 11.66 -10.75 -40.83
C CYS A 435 12.51 -11.91 -40.29
N GLN A 436 12.31 -13.11 -40.84
CA GLN A 436 13.09 -14.30 -40.51
C GLN A 436 14.31 -14.41 -41.44
N VAL A 437 15.49 -14.54 -40.87
CA VAL A 437 16.77 -14.65 -41.60
C VAL A 437 17.03 -16.08 -42.02
N SER A 438 16.85 -17.03 -41.09
CA SER A 438 17.14 -18.43 -41.36
C SER A 438 16.35 -19.37 -40.44
N ALA A 439 16.21 -20.63 -40.87
CA ALA A 439 15.80 -21.75 -40.04
C ALA A 439 16.59 -23.00 -40.45
N GLY A 440 17.26 -23.63 -39.49
CA GLY A 440 18.18 -24.73 -39.75
C GLY A 440 18.56 -25.47 -38.47
N THR A 441 19.58 -26.32 -38.51
CA THR A 441 20.05 -27.06 -37.33
C THR A 441 21.41 -26.59 -36.86
N ASP A 442 21.66 -26.61 -35.56
CA ASP A 442 23.02 -26.55 -35.01
C ASP A 442 23.74 -27.91 -35.13
N ALA A 443 24.98 -27.98 -34.64
CA ALA A 443 25.79 -29.21 -34.65
C ALA A 443 25.23 -30.33 -33.76
N GLN A 444 24.36 -29.99 -32.81
CA GLN A 444 23.69 -30.91 -31.89
C GLN A 444 22.33 -31.38 -32.43
N GLY A 445 21.90 -30.85 -33.58
CA GLY A 445 20.63 -31.15 -34.22
C GLY A 445 19.43 -30.42 -33.61
N ASN A 446 19.65 -29.43 -32.74
CA ASN A 446 18.59 -28.51 -32.29
C ASN A 446 18.18 -27.62 -33.45
N GLY A 447 16.93 -27.19 -33.46
CA GLY A 447 16.45 -26.22 -34.43
C GLY A 447 16.88 -24.82 -34.05
N ILE A 448 17.47 -24.09 -34.99
CA ILE A 448 17.86 -22.70 -34.84
C ILE A 448 16.98 -21.87 -35.77
N VAL A 449 16.33 -20.86 -35.21
CA VAL A 449 15.62 -19.82 -35.96
C VAL A 449 16.28 -18.49 -35.66
N VAL A 450 16.70 -17.78 -36.70
CA VAL A 450 17.24 -16.42 -36.58
C VAL A 450 16.26 -15.47 -37.22
N TYR A 451 15.87 -14.43 -36.50
CA TYR A 451 14.97 -13.39 -37.00
C TYR A 451 15.36 -12.01 -36.46
N LEU A 452 14.92 -10.98 -37.16
CA LEU A 452 15.19 -9.58 -36.83
C LEU A 452 13.94 -8.92 -36.31
N LEU A 453 14.10 -8.12 -35.27
CA LEU A 453 13.11 -7.17 -34.80
C LEU A 453 13.61 -5.76 -35.10
N ARG A 454 12.68 -4.88 -35.47
CA ARG A 454 12.97 -3.48 -35.75
C ARG A 454 13.48 -2.75 -34.51
N ALA A 455 14.10 -1.60 -34.74
CA ALA A 455 14.27 -0.61 -33.69
C ALA A 455 12.88 -0.11 -33.27
N ASP A 456 12.40 -0.59 -32.13
CA ASP A 456 11.24 -0.07 -31.42
C ASP A 456 11.49 -0.28 -29.92
N PRO A 457 11.11 0.67 -29.04
CA PRO A 457 11.15 0.44 -27.60
C PRO A 457 10.08 -0.55 -27.12
N ARG A 458 9.01 -0.75 -27.90
CA ARG A 458 7.94 -1.72 -27.64
C ARG A 458 8.17 -2.91 -28.56
N ASP A 459 8.96 -3.85 -28.07
CA ASP A 459 9.25 -5.06 -28.83
C ASP A 459 8.16 -6.13 -28.65
N PRO A 460 8.01 -7.02 -29.65
CA PRO A 460 6.96 -8.04 -29.72
C PRO A 460 7.20 -9.33 -28.90
N ALA A 461 6.15 -10.18 -28.89
CA ALA A 461 6.22 -11.58 -28.48
C ALA A 461 6.32 -12.52 -29.71
N ALA A 462 7.14 -13.57 -29.64
CA ALA A 462 7.36 -14.52 -30.74
C ALA A 462 7.18 -15.99 -30.31
N ARG A 463 6.84 -16.85 -31.28
CA ARG A 463 6.65 -18.29 -31.08
C ARG A 463 7.03 -19.11 -32.33
N HIS A 464 7.63 -20.29 -32.13
CA HIS A 464 8.16 -21.16 -33.20
C HIS A 464 7.59 -22.56 -33.20
#